data_AF-A0AAU7CJR2-F1
#
_entry.id   AF-A0AAU7CJR2-F1
#
_cell.length_a   1.000
_cell.length_b   1.000
_cell.length_c   1.000
_cell.angle_alpha   90.00
_cell.angle_beta   90.00
_cell.angle_gamma   90.00
#
_symmetry.space_group_name_H-M   'P 1'
#
loop_
_entity.id
_entity.type
_entity.pdbx_description
1 polymer ?
#
loop_
_entity_poly.entity_id
_entity_poly.type
_entity_poly.pdbx_seq_one_letter_code
_entity_poly.pdbx_strand_id
1 'polypeptide(L)'
;MSIANDLPIGPPYTTIPEVIDGLTELESVFILRRDRRGVFVSAYILITRELQRRIGSGLFNDNEWVERYVLSFANLYRQALEAYGRGDRFSVPDAWKMAFDTSVSGVGLVIQDLMLGINAHINRDLPNSLREVGVAPNRESKYQDHRAVNDALHVATGVVQDRIAALYASGLGILDRLLGNLDEHFTGFSFEAARENAWSMGVALATGDSEASRAQLEESIERSSKLTARMILSPNTPVPWLIDALRAIEQMKPWWEETSTMALARTDLRVTELTLDELRFTERTAMIQIAGAPVRGLATDPPASLDEVIARLGEIIDRFDRERSRLSIYPTVYQRITIKVKEMVEAGGFQDPEWMTRLDLLFADRFFKCLDNYLAGRTTEIPRCWAFAFEAVRTGRTMVVQDIALQIIPRVVFDLPITLREAGLDRDLDKRFHDYETTYELFTTELDDIQDMIARKYSRLVTFEDILAGRLDEMISDVLYTRARKEAWEDGLALLAEPSEERRKRMIRALDRKAINSENEALFTGFPPMAWMCRTVRRLEDLFPGSWSEVIGD
;
A
#
# COMPACT_ATOMS: atom_id res chain seq x y z
N MET A 1 -19.98 37.08 -10.76
CA MET A 1 -19.91 37.91 -9.54
C MET A 1 -18.69 37.45 -8.77
N SER A 2 -17.66 38.29 -8.68
CA SER A 2 -16.40 37.98 -7.99
C SER A 2 -16.63 37.99 -6.49
N ILE A 3 -16.70 36.83 -5.84
CA ILE A 3 -16.62 36.75 -4.38
C ILE A 3 -15.19 37.15 -4.03
N ALA A 4 -14.99 38.38 -3.54
CA ALA A 4 -13.73 38.75 -2.91
C ALA A 4 -13.46 37.75 -1.79
N ASN A 5 -12.28 37.11 -1.80
CA ASN A 5 -11.93 36.03 -0.89
C ASN A 5 -11.66 36.60 0.50
N ASP A 6 -12.72 36.63 1.32
CA ASP A 6 -12.71 37.04 2.72
C ASP A 6 -12.32 35.84 3.60
N LEU A 7 -11.15 35.23 3.33
CA LEU A 7 -10.57 34.20 4.18
C LEU A 7 -9.68 34.87 5.22
N PRO A 8 -9.76 34.49 6.51
CA PRO A 8 -8.95 35.06 7.59
C PRO A 8 -7.52 34.52 7.53
N ILE A 9 -6.77 34.96 6.51
CA ILE A 9 -5.38 34.58 6.33
C ILE A 9 -4.50 35.72 6.84
N GLY A 10 -3.91 35.49 8.01
CA GLY A 10 -2.98 36.42 8.65
C GLY A 10 -1.57 36.42 8.05
N PRO A 11 -0.64 37.18 8.67
CA PRO A 11 0.78 37.14 8.34
C PRO A 11 1.38 35.72 8.56
N PRO A 12 2.62 35.47 8.12
CA PRO A 12 3.31 34.20 8.38
C PRO A 12 3.27 33.82 9.86
N TYR A 13 2.96 32.56 10.12
CA TYR A 13 2.95 32.02 11.48
C TYR A 13 4.36 31.95 12.04
N THR A 14 4.52 32.35 13.30
CA THR A 14 5.81 32.33 14.01
C THR A 14 5.82 31.34 15.17
N THR A 15 4.66 30.85 15.60
CA THR A 15 4.54 29.83 16.66
C THR A 15 3.46 28.78 16.32
N ILE A 16 3.60 27.56 16.84
CA ILE A 16 2.61 26.48 16.62
C ILE A 16 1.21 26.83 17.13
N PRO A 17 1.04 27.50 18.30
CA PRO A 17 -0.26 28.05 18.68
C PRO A 17 -0.91 28.94 17.62
N GLU A 18 -0.15 29.86 17.00
CA GLU A 18 -0.68 30.72 15.92
C GLU A 18 -1.13 29.90 14.71
N VAL A 19 -0.43 28.82 14.36
CA VAL A 19 -0.85 27.89 13.30
C VAL A 19 -2.20 27.26 13.66
N ILE A 20 -2.34 26.72 14.88
CA ILE A 20 -3.57 26.07 15.32
C ILE A 20 -4.74 27.05 15.35
N ASP A 21 -4.53 28.26 15.85
CA ASP A 21 -5.55 29.31 15.92
C ASP A 21 -5.98 29.74 14.51
N GLY A 22 -5.02 30.02 13.62
CA GLY A 22 -5.30 30.39 12.23
C GLY A 22 -6.02 29.28 11.45
N LEU A 23 -5.60 28.02 11.60
CA LEU A 23 -6.30 26.89 10.99
C LEU A 23 -7.71 26.70 11.58
N THR A 24 -7.90 26.93 12.88
CA THR A 24 -9.22 26.84 13.55
C THR A 24 -10.17 27.93 13.06
N GLU A 25 -9.67 29.14 12.83
CA GLU A 25 -10.43 30.25 12.24
C GLU A 25 -10.83 29.92 10.79
N LEU A 26 -9.89 29.39 10.00
CA LEU A 26 -10.15 28.91 8.63
C LEU A 26 -11.19 27.78 8.62
N GLU A 27 -11.07 26.77 9.50
CA GLU A 27 -12.03 25.68 9.63
C GLU A 27 -13.43 26.21 9.92
N SER A 28 -13.55 27.17 10.84
CA SER A 28 -14.83 27.79 11.20
C SER A 28 -15.48 28.48 10.01
N VAL A 29 -14.70 29.23 9.21
CA VAL A 29 -15.19 29.88 7.99
C VAL A 29 -15.57 28.86 6.93
N PHE A 30 -14.78 27.81 6.73
CA PHE A 30 -15.06 26.77 5.74
C PHE A 30 -16.32 25.97 6.11
N ILE A 31 -16.50 25.59 7.38
CA ILE A 31 -17.72 24.92 7.86
C ILE A 31 -18.94 25.82 7.64
N LEU A 32 -18.87 27.10 8.04
CA LEU A 32 -19.98 28.04 7.88
C LEU A 32 -20.38 28.21 6.41
N ARG A 33 -19.39 28.26 5.51
CA ARG A 33 -19.59 28.41 4.07
C ARG A 33 -19.88 27.08 3.35
N ARG A 34 -19.87 25.96 4.06
CA ARG A 34 -19.93 24.59 3.49
C ARG A 34 -18.86 24.36 2.41
N ASP A 35 -17.70 24.94 2.62
CA ASP A 35 -16.54 24.86 1.72
C ASP A 35 -15.71 23.63 2.07
N ARG A 36 -15.52 22.75 1.08
CA ARG A 36 -14.87 21.44 1.29
C ARG A 36 -13.35 21.55 1.47
N ARG A 37 -12.76 22.73 1.28
CA ARG A 37 -11.37 23.00 1.70
C ARG A 37 -11.20 22.81 3.22
N GLY A 38 -12.29 22.93 3.98
CA GLY A 38 -12.32 22.60 5.41
C GLY A 38 -11.96 21.16 5.74
N VAL A 39 -12.18 20.20 4.83
CA VAL A 39 -11.89 18.77 5.07
C VAL A 39 -10.42 18.55 5.41
N PHE A 40 -9.50 19.07 4.58
CA PHE A 40 -8.07 18.98 4.84
C PHE A 40 -7.67 19.76 6.09
N VAL A 41 -8.20 20.98 6.29
CA VAL A 41 -7.89 21.82 7.46
C VAL A 41 -8.27 21.14 8.77
N SER A 42 -9.44 20.49 8.82
CA SER A 42 -9.89 19.72 9.99
C SER A 42 -8.93 18.61 10.36
N ALA A 43 -8.41 17.87 9.38
CA ALA A 43 -7.38 16.86 9.61
C ALA A 43 -6.07 17.49 10.07
N TYR A 44 -5.66 18.59 9.43
CA TYR A 44 -4.40 19.26 9.70
C TYR A 44 -4.32 19.80 11.13
N ILE A 45 -5.39 20.40 11.65
CA ILE A 45 -5.47 20.88 13.04
C ILE A 45 -5.16 19.76 14.04
N LEU A 46 -5.74 18.57 13.85
CA LEU A 46 -5.57 17.45 14.77
C LEU A 46 -4.12 16.97 14.80
N ILE A 47 -3.50 16.84 13.63
CA ILE A 47 -2.10 16.45 13.49
C ILE A 47 -1.19 17.50 14.13
N THR A 48 -1.42 18.79 13.87
CA THR A 48 -0.60 19.88 14.43
C THR A 48 -0.73 19.97 15.96
N ARG A 49 -1.92 19.69 16.52
CA ARG A 49 -2.11 19.62 17.99
C ARG A 49 -1.32 18.47 18.63
N GLU A 50 -1.32 17.30 18.01
CA GLU A 50 -0.53 16.17 18.51
C GLU A 50 0.98 16.47 18.42
N LEU A 51 1.42 17.14 17.35
CA LEU A 51 2.81 17.61 17.23
C LEU A 51 3.16 18.65 18.30
N GLN A 52 2.30 19.64 18.54
CA GLN A 52 2.48 20.62 19.62
C GLN A 52 2.66 19.93 20.98
N ARG A 53 1.81 18.93 21.28
CA ARG A 53 1.87 18.18 22.53
C ARG A 53 3.20 17.44 22.67
N ARG A 54 3.67 16.79 21.60
CA ARG A 54 4.94 16.03 21.59
C ARG A 54 6.17 16.93 21.74
N ILE A 55 6.20 18.06 21.02
CA ILE A 55 7.25 19.08 21.13
C ILE A 55 7.30 19.64 22.55
N GLY A 56 6.15 20.03 23.12
CA GLY A 56 6.06 20.53 24.50
C GLY A 56 6.42 19.48 25.56
N SER A 57 6.35 18.20 25.22
CA SER A 57 6.75 17.09 26.10
C SER A 57 8.22 16.67 25.92
N GLY A 58 8.95 17.30 24.99
CA GLY A 58 10.36 16.99 24.73
C GLY A 58 10.58 15.60 24.11
N LEU A 59 9.63 15.10 23.32
CA LEU A 59 9.68 13.73 22.75
C LEU A 59 10.54 13.60 21.47
N PHE A 60 11.10 14.71 20.97
CA PHE A 60 12.05 14.72 19.86
C PHE A 60 13.47 14.97 20.36
N ASN A 61 14.47 14.54 19.60
CA ASN A 61 15.87 14.83 19.88
C ASN A 61 16.18 16.33 19.75
N ASP A 62 15.60 16.99 18.74
CA ASP A 62 15.71 18.43 18.47
C ASP A 62 14.32 19.05 18.29
N ASN A 63 13.65 19.33 19.43
CA ASN A 63 12.31 19.91 19.46
C ASN A 63 12.24 21.29 18.77
N GLU A 64 13.30 22.09 18.84
CA GLU A 64 13.37 23.40 18.18
C GLU A 64 13.44 23.27 16.65
N TRP A 65 14.16 22.27 16.15
CA TRP A 65 14.18 21.96 14.72
C TRP A 65 12.82 21.45 14.24
N VAL A 66 12.17 20.53 14.99
CA VAL A 66 10.82 20.06 14.65
C VAL A 66 9.80 21.20 14.67
N GLU A 67 9.91 22.15 15.61
CA GLU A 67 9.06 23.34 15.63
C GLU A 67 9.23 24.19 14.37
N ARG A 68 10.48 24.52 13.98
CA ARG A 68 10.75 25.27 12.73
C ARG A 68 10.24 24.53 11.50
N TYR A 69 10.39 23.21 11.47
CA TYR A 69 9.87 22.34 10.42
C TYR A 69 8.34 22.45 10.31
N VAL A 70 7.61 22.29 11.40
CA VAL A 70 6.14 22.44 11.42
C VAL A 70 5.69 23.84 10.98
N LEU A 71 6.42 24.89 11.41
CA LEU A 71 6.12 26.28 11.04
C LEU A 71 6.34 26.57 9.56
N SER A 72 7.46 26.13 8.99
CA SER A 72 7.72 26.26 7.54
C SER A 72 6.63 25.53 6.74
N PHE A 73 6.28 24.31 7.16
CA PHE A 73 5.25 23.51 6.52
C PHE A 73 3.87 24.18 6.53
N ALA A 74 3.47 24.76 7.68
CA ALA A 74 2.22 25.52 7.80
C ALA A 74 2.20 26.78 6.94
N ASN A 75 3.33 27.48 6.85
CA ASN A 75 3.45 28.69 6.06
C ASN A 75 3.41 28.44 4.55
N LEU A 76 3.85 27.27 4.07
CA LEU A 76 3.69 26.87 2.66
C LEU A 76 2.21 26.69 2.29
N TYR A 77 1.45 25.99 3.13
CA TYR A 77 0.00 25.87 2.96
C TYR A 77 -0.70 27.24 3.00
N ARG A 78 -0.34 28.08 3.98
CA ARG A 78 -0.87 29.46 4.12
C ARG A 78 -0.66 30.27 2.84
N GLN A 79 0.56 30.25 2.29
CA GLN A 79 0.91 30.97 1.06
C GLN A 79 0.11 30.46 -0.15
N ALA A 80 -0.01 29.14 -0.31
CA ALA A 80 -0.79 28.55 -1.39
C ALA A 80 -2.28 28.95 -1.30
N LEU A 81 -2.86 28.90 -0.09
CA LEU A 81 -4.25 29.29 0.13
C LEU A 81 -4.47 30.80 -0.04
N GLU A 82 -3.50 31.65 0.36
CA GLU A 82 -3.54 33.10 0.17
C GLU A 82 -3.52 33.49 -1.31
N ALA A 83 -2.59 32.90 -2.08
CA ALA A 83 -2.49 33.11 -3.53
C ALA A 83 -3.76 32.64 -4.24
N TYR A 84 -4.27 31.45 -3.89
CA TYR A 84 -5.55 30.96 -4.39
C TYR A 84 -6.71 31.88 -4.00
N GLY A 85 -6.65 32.39 -2.77
CA GLY A 85 -7.50 33.43 -2.20
C GLY A 85 -7.63 34.63 -3.13
N ARG A 86 -6.52 35.30 -3.41
CA ARG A 86 -6.48 36.53 -4.20
C ARG A 86 -6.76 36.36 -5.70
N GLY A 87 -7.00 35.14 -6.18
CA GLY A 87 -7.17 34.86 -7.60
C GLY A 87 -5.85 34.70 -8.36
N ASP A 88 -4.71 34.76 -7.67
CA ASP A 88 -3.38 34.56 -8.26
C ASP A 88 -3.11 33.07 -8.46
N ARG A 89 -3.71 32.51 -9.52
CA ARG A 89 -3.58 31.10 -9.88
C ARG A 89 -2.20 30.72 -10.42
N PHE A 90 -1.31 31.69 -10.66
CA PHE A 90 0.05 31.45 -11.14
C PHE A 90 0.99 31.12 -9.97
N SER A 91 0.81 31.79 -8.83
CA SER A 91 1.61 31.56 -7.62
C SER A 91 1.15 30.37 -6.77
N VAL A 92 0.08 29.65 -7.17
CA VAL A 92 -0.39 28.46 -6.47
C VAL A 92 0.30 27.22 -7.06
N PRO A 93 0.98 26.38 -6.25
CA PRO A 93 1.54 25.12 -6.72
C PRO A 93 0.50 24.24 -7.39
N ASP A 94 0.89 23.48 -8.42
CA ASP A 94 -0.06 22.76 -9.27
C ASP A 94 -0.89 21.74 -8.48
N ALA A 95 -0.28 21.03 -7.52
CA ALA A 95 -0.96 20.09 -6.63
C ALA A 95 -2.00 20.78 -5.74
N TRP A 96 -1.64 21.92 -5.13
CA TRP A 96 -2.56 22.72 -4.31
C TRP A 96 -3.69 23.32 -5.14
N LYS A 97 -3.39 23.77 -6.37
CA LYS A 97 -4.39 24.32 -7.28
C LYS A 97 -5.48 23.29 -7.59
N MET A 98 -5.10 22.05 -7.90
CA MET A 98 -6.08 20.98 -8.12
C MET A 98 -6.85 20.62 -6.85
N ALA A 99 -6.20 20.59 -5.68
CA ALA A 99 -6.88 20.36 -4.42
C ALA A 99 -7.96 21.43 -4.18
N PHE A 100 -7.60 22.71 -4.27
CA PHE A 100 -8.52 23.83 -4.05
C PHE A 100 -9.61 23.94 -5.12
N ASP A 101 -9.28 23.78 -6.41
CA ASP A 101 -10.26 23.81 -7.50
C ASP A 101 -11.30 22.69 -7.33
N THR A 102 -10.88 21.51 -6.88
CA THR A 102 -11.78 20.36 -6.62
C THR A 102 -12.69 20.64 -5.44
N SER A 103 -12.12 21.06 -4.30
CA SER A 103 -12.91 21.29 -3.09
C SER A 103 -13.89 22.45 -3.25
N VAL A 104 -13.51 23.50 -3.99
CA VAL A 104 -14.41 24.64 -4.27
C VAL A 104 -15.51 24.25 -5.27
N SER A 105 -15.19 23.45 -6.29
CA SER A 105 -16.18 23.02 -7.28
C SER A 105 -17.11 21.92 -6.77
N GLY A 106 -16.71 21.19 -5.72
CA GLY A 106 -17.49 20.11 -5.11
C GLY A 106 -17.66 18.88 -6.02
N VAL A 107 -16.79 18.73 -7.03
CA VAL A 107 -16.90 17.66 -8.03
C VAL A 107 -16.35 16.31 -7.54
N GLY A 108 -15.45 16.33 -6.55
CA GLY A 108 -14.85 15.14 -5.93
C GLY A 108 -15.59 14.67 -4.67
N LEU A 109 -15.26 13.46 -4.19
CA LEU A 109 -15.72 12.88 -2.92
C LEU A 109 -14.96 13.48 -1.72
N VAL A 110 -15.52 13.39 -0.51
CA VAL A 110 -14.90 14.02 0.69
C VAL A 110 -13.51 13.43 0.95
N ILE A 111 -13.38 12.12 0.73
CA ILE A 111 -12.10 11.43 0.82
C ILE A 111 -11.10 11.89 -0.26
N GLN A 112 -11.57 12.22 -1.48
CA GLN A 112 -10.70 12.74 -2.53
C GLN A 112 -10.19 14.15 -2.19
N ASP A 113 -11.04 15.01 -1.62
CA ASP A 113 -10.63 16.33 -1.13
C ASP A 113 -9.54 16.22 -0.05
N LEU A 114 -9.73 15.30 0.91
CA LEU A 114 -8.73 15.03 1.94
C LEU A 114 -7.41 14.55 1.33
N MET A 115 -7.46 13.54 0.46
CA MET A 115 -6.27 12.96 -0.16
C MET A 115 -5.51 13.95 -1.04
N LEU A 116 -6.21 14.85 -1.73
CA LEU A 116 -5.57 15.90 -2.54
C LEU A 116 -4.80 16.88 -1.68
N GLY A 117 -5.39 17.30 -0.55
CA GLY A 117 -4.72 18.15 0.42
C GLY A 117 -3.49 17.48 1.01
N ILE A 118 -3.60 16.21 1.42
CA ILE A 118 -2.45 15.48 1.98
C ILE A 118 -1.35 15.25 0.93
N ASN A 119 -1.71 14.93 -0.32
CA ASN A 119 -0.74 14.82 -1.41
C ASN A 119 0.02 16.14 -1.63
N ALA A 120 -0.68 17.27 -1.72
CA ALA A 120 -0.04 18.57 -1.91
C ALA A 120 0.84 18.92 -0.70
N HIS A 121 0.38 18.64 0.51
CA HIS A 121 1.14 18.92 1.71
C HIS A 121 2.38 18.02 1.81
N ILE A 122 2.24 16.70 1.78
CA ILE A 122 3.39 15.79 1.95
C ILE A 122 4.27 15.75 0.70
N ASN A 123 3.75 15.48 -0.48
CA ASN A 123 4.62 15.23 -1.63
C ASN A 123 5.21 16.52 -2.23
N ARG A 124 4.59 17.68 -2.02
CA ARG A 124 5.07 18.96 -2.54
C ARG A 124 5.67 19.88 -1.49
N ASP A 125 4.97 20.13 -0.37
CA ASP A 125 5.45 21.12 0.60
C ASP A 125 6.58 20.59 1.48
N LEU A 126 6.59 19.29 1.80
CA LEU A 126 7.52 18.74 2.79
C LEU A 126 8.98 18.78 2.33
N PRO A 127 9.34 18.38 1.10
CA PRO A 127 10.71 18.53 0.61
C PRO A 127 11.19 19.99 0.66
N ASN A 128 10.30 20.93 0.31
CA ASN A 128 10.56 22.36 0.33
C ASN A 128 10.75 22.90 1.74
N SER A 129 9.96 22.40 2.69
CA SER A 129 10.09 22.75 4.10
C SER A 129 11.41 22.26 4.69
N LEU A 130 11.77 20.99 4.42
CA LEU A 130 13.06 20.40 4.86
C LEU A 130 14.26 21.15 4.30
N ARG A 131 14.17 21.62 3.05
CA ARG A 131 15.18 22.50 2.44
C ARG A 131 15.29 23.83 3.19
N GLU A 132 14.17 24.47 3.51
CA GLU A 132 14.13 25.76 4.20
C GLU A 132 14.69 25.69 5.62
N VAL A 133 14.33 24.66 6.40
CA VAL A 133 14.78 24.53 7.79
C VAL A 133 16.18 23.95 7.93
N GLY A 134 16.66 23.26 6.89
CA GLY A 134 17.99 22.69 6.81
C GLY A 134 18.13 21.37 7.57
N VAL A 135 18.64 20.35 6.87
CA VAL A 135 18.89 19.00 7.40
C VAL A 135 20.31 18.81 7.97
N ALA A 136 21.16 19.83 7.90
CA ALA A 136 22.52 19.82 8.46
C ALA A 136 22.69 20.93 9.54
N PRO A 137 23.67 20.81 10.46
CA PRO A 137 24.38 19.57 10.83
C PRO A 137 23.43 18.53 11.45
N ASN A 138 23.94 17.35 11.83
CA ASN A 138 23.22 16.29 12.53
C ASN A 138 22.02 15.68 11.78
N ARG A 139 22.18 15.45 10.46
CA ARG A 139 21.14 14.89 9.59
C ARG A 139 20.51 13.61 10.12
N GLU A 140 21.32 12.72 10.70
CA GLU A 140 20.84 11.45 11.25
C GLU A 140 19.85 11.65 12.41
N SER A 141 20.18 12.52 13.36
CA SER A 141 19.28 12.85 14.48
C SER A 141 18.00 13.55 13.99
N LYS A 142 18.11 14.43 13.00
CA LYS A 142 16.93 15.07 12.37
C LYS A 142 16.07 14.08 11.58
N TYR A 143 16.68 13.07 10.97
CA TYR A 143 15.95 11.99 10.30
C TYR A 143 15.16 11.15 11.31
N GLN A 144 15.76 10.83 12.46
CA GLN A 144 15.06 10.15 13.55
C GLN A 144 13.85 10.95 14.03
N ASP A 145 13.99 12.28 14.19
CA ASP A 145 12.87 13.15 14.55
C ASP A 145 11.81 13.20 13.44
N HIS A 146 12.21 13.24 12.17
CA HIS A 146 11.30 13.17 11.02
C HIS A 146 10.48 11.87 10.99
N ARG A 147 11.12 10.73 11.32
CA ARG A 147 10.44 9.43 11.47
C ARG A 147 9.54 9.39 12.71
N ALA A 148 9.94 9.98 13.83
CA ALA A 148 9.13 10.05 15.05
C ALA A 148 7.83 10.86 14.88
N VAL A 149 7.74 11.74 13.88
CA VAL A 149 6.49 12.39 13.47
C VAL A 149 5.47 11.38 12.91
N ASN A 150 5.91 10.25 12.34
CA ASN A 150 4.99 9.21 11.86
C ASN A 150 4.15 8.63 13.00
N ASP A 151 4.73 8.47 14.19
CA ASP A 151 4.00 8.04 15.38
C ASP A 151 2.91 9.04 15.77
N ALA A 152 3.14 10.35 15.54
CA ALA A 152 2.13 11.39 15.77
C ALA A 152 0.97 11.25 14.77
N LEU A 153 1.27 10.95 13.51
CA LEU A 153 0.28 10.72 12.46
C LEU A 153 -0.56 9.46 12.75
N HIS A 154 0.05 8.36 13.19
CA HIS A 154 -0.67 7.14 13.57
C HIS A 154 -1.68 7.39 14.67
N VAL A 155 -1.25 8.07 15.75
CA VAL A 155 -2.14 8.41 16.86
C VAL A 155 -3.28 9.35 16.41
N ALA A 156 -2.99 10.30 15.53
CA ALA A 156 -3.98 11.25 15.04
C ALA A 156 -4.98 10.64 14.05
N THR A 157 -4.61 9.57 13.33
CA THR A 157 -5.40 9.02 12.21
C THR A 157 -6.81 8.61 12.62
N GLY A 158 -6.96 7.86 13.71
CA GLY A 158 -8.29 7.47 14.21
C GLY A 158 -9.17 8.68 14.55
N VAL A 159 -8.58 9.69 15.21
CA VAL A 159 -9.29 10.92 15.57
C VAL A 159 -9.67 11.75 14.34
N VAL A 160 -8.83 11.75 13.31
CA VAL A 160 -9.10 12.41 12.03
C VAL A 160 -10.28 11.74 11.32
N GLN A 161 -10.27 10.40 11.22
CA GLN A 161 -11.36 9.63 10.60
C GLN A 161 -12.71 9.96 11.27
N ASP A 162 -12.77 9.87 12.61
CA ASP A 162 -13.96 10.17 13.39
C ASP A 162 -14.45 11.60 13.17
N ARG A 163 -13.54 12.58 13.17
CA ARG A 163 -13.88 14.00 12.97
C ARG A 163 -14.37 14.29 11.55
N ILE A 164 -13.73 13.72 10.52
CA ILE A 164 -14.15 13.93 9.13
C ILE A 164 -15.51 13.29 8.87
N ALA A 165 -15.72 12.06 9.35
CA ALA A 165 -17.01 11.39 9.31
C ALA A 165 -18.09 12.25 9.99
N ALA A 166 -17.80 12.77 11.18
CA ALA A 166 -18.73 13.62 11.93
C ALA A 166 -18.99 14.98 11.29
N LEU A 167 -18.04 15.64 10.62
CA LEU A 167 -18.25 17.00 10.11
C LEU A 167 -18.78 17.05 8.68
N TYR A 168 -18.32 16.14 7.81
CA TYR A 168 -18.51 16.25 6.36
C TYR A 168 -19.27 15.07 5.76
N ALA A 169 -19.52 14.04 6.56
CA ALA A 169 -19.82 12.70 6.08
C ALA A 169 -20.80 11.96 7.03
N SER A 170 -21.77 12.68 7.60
CA SER A 170 -22.69 12.15 8.63
C SER A 170 -23.46 10.89 8.23
N GLY A 171 -23.69 10.66 6.93
CA GLY A 171 -24.31 9.45 6.39
C GLY A 171 -23.33 8.30 6.07
N LEU A 172 -22.01 8.53 6.12
CA LEU A 172 -20.98 7.49 5.98
C LEU A 172 -20.83 6.61 7.23
N GLY A 173 -21.32 7.04 8.40
CA GLY A 173 -21.40 6.17 9.58
C GLY A 173 -22.33 4.95 9.38
N ILE A 174 -23.24 5.01 8.40
CA ILE A 174 -24.04 3.85 7.95
C ILE A 174 -23.22 2.95 7.01
N LEU A 175 -22.33 3.55 6.21
CA LEU A 175 -21.41 2.86 5.31
C LEU A 175 -20.25 2.19 6.05
N ASP A 176 -19.77 2.70 7.18
CA ASP A 176 -18.74 2.04 8.00
C ASP A 176 -19.19 0.64 8.49
N ARG A 177 -20.51 0.46 8.68
CA ARG A 177 -21.15 -0.83 8.95
C ARG A 177 -21.38 -1.70 7.71
N LEU A 178 -21.38 -1.12 6.52
CA LEU A 178 -21.68 -1.79 5.23
C LEU A 178 -20.43 -2.06 4.39
N LEU A 179 -19.34 -1.32 4.61
CA LEU A 179 -18.07 -1.38 3.85
C LEU A 179 -16.93 -2.05 4.62
N GLY A 180 -17.12 -2.42 5.90
CA GLY A 180 -16.00 -2.82 6.74
C GLY A 180 -15.08 -1.62 7.03
N ASN A 181 -14.14 -1.81 7.96
CA ASN A 181 -13.28 -0.74 8.45
C ASN A 181 -12.72 0.10 7.29
N LEU A 182 -13.01 1.40 7.29
CA LEU A 182 -12.33 2.40 6.45
C LEU A 182 -10.79 2.33 6.56
N ASP A 183 -10.26 1.63 7.57
CA ASP A 183 -8.87 1.18 7.67
C ASP A 183 -8.35 0.56 6.36
N GLU A 184 -9.14 -0.28 5.67
CA GLU A 184 -8.72 -1.00 4.46
C GLU A 184 -8.61 -0.11 3.20
N HIS A 185 -9.25 1.07 3.16
CA HIS A 185 -9.18 1.99 1.99
C HIS A 185 -8.10 3.07 2.12
N PHE A 186 -7.60 3.33 3.34
CA PHE A 186 -6.44 4.20 3.59
C PHE A 186 -5.10 3.55 3.21
N THR A 187 -5.10 2.23 3.05
CA THR A 187 -3.92 1.40 2.82
C THR A 187 -3.19 1.66 1.48
N GLY A 188 -3.85 2.29 0.49
CA GLY A 188 -3.25 2.63 -0.81
C GLY A 188 -2.25 3.80 -0.79
N PHE A 189 -2.29 4.64 0.25
CA PHE A 189 -1.37 5.76 0.44
C PHE A 189 -0.66 5.59 1.78
N SER A 190 0.55 5.03 1.77
CA SER A 190 1.41 5.04 2.95
C SER A 190 1.93 6.46 3.16
N PHE A 191 1.41 7.17 4.16
CA PHE A 191 1.95 8.48 4.56
C PHE A 191 3.43 8.36 4.95
N GLU A 192 3.86 7.20 5.45
CA GLU A 192 5.25 6.93 5.80
C GLU A 192 6.15 6.91 4.56
N ALA A 193 5.77 6.14 3.53
CA ALA A 193 6.48 6.10 2.25
C ALA A 193 6.53 7.49 1.58
N ALA A 194 5.39 8.19 1.54
CA ALA A 194 5.32 9.54 1.00
C ALA A 194 6.25 10.51 1.76
N ARG A 195 6.34 10.38 3.09
CA ARG A 195 7.25 11.18 3.94
C ARG A 195 8.71 10.76 3.80
N GLU A 196 8.99 9.50 3.53
CA GLU A 196 10.35 8.98 3.29
C GLU A 196 10.90 9.50 1.95
N ASN A 197 10.10 9.40 0.89
CA ASN A 197 10.43 10.01 -0.39
C ASN A 197 10.60 11.54 -0.25
N ALA A 198 9.72 12.21 0.50
CA ALA A 198 9.84 13.65 0.73
C ALA A 198 11.10 14.03 1.52
N TRP A 199 11.53 13.18 2.46
CA TRP A 199 12.80 13.34 3.16
C TRP A 199 13.98 13.25 2.20
N SER A 200 14.02 12.21 1.37
CA SER A 200 15.06 11.99 0.37
C SER A 200 15.17 13.17 -0.61
N MET A 201 14.03 13.66 -1.12
CA MET A 201 13.96 14.84 -1.97
C MET A 201 14.40 16.12 -1.24
N GLY A 202 13.99 16.30 0.01
CA GLY A 202 14.39 17.45 0.84
C GLY A 202 15.90 17.48 1.11
N VAL A 203 16.50 16.31 1.37
CA VAL A 203 17.96 16.17 1.51
C VAL A 203 18.64 16.50 0.17
N ALA A 204 18.17 15.95 -0.94
CA ALA A 204 18.73 16.22 -2.27
C ALA A 204 18.67 17.72 -2.62
N LEU A 205 17.55 18.39 -2.32
CA LEU A 205 17.42 19.84 -2.48
C LEU A 205 18.42 20.63 -1.61
N ALA A 206 18.59 20.21 -0.35
CA ALA A 206 19.51 20.84 0.58
C ALA A 206 20.98 20.64 0.18
N THR A 207 21.34 19.48 -0.35
CA THR A 207 22.72 19.12 -0.73
C THR A 207 23.06 19.40 -2.19
N GLY A 208 22.10 19.76 -3.03
CA GLY A 208 22.32 19.95 -4.47
C GLY A 208 23.44 20.96 -4.79
N ASP A 209 24.40 20.54 -5.61
CA ASP A 209 25.65 21.27 -5.87
C ASP A 209 25.47 22.55 -6.72
N SER A 210 24.35 22.68 -7.43
CA SER A 210 24.06 23.84 -8.30
C SER A 210 22.59 24.24 -8.28
N GLU A 211 22.33 25.52 -8.58
CA GLU A 211 20.98 26.08 -8.72
C GLU A 211 20.18 25.39 -9.84
N ALA A 212 20.85 24.99 -10.93
CA ALA A 212 20.21 24.25 -12.03
C ALA A 212 19.74 22.84 -11.60
N SER A 213 20.54 22.12 -10.82
CA SER A 213 20.16 20.81 -10.27
C SER A 213 18.98 20.92 -9.31
N ARG A 214 18.98 21.94 -8.44
CA ARG A 214 17.85 22.22 -7.54
C ARG A 214 16.58 22.56 -8.31
N ALA A 215 16.64 23.38 -9.36
CA ALA A 215 15.49 23.71 -10.18
C ALA A 215 14.88 22.47 -10.87
N GLN A 216 15.71 21.53 -11.32
CA GLN A 216 15.24 20.25 -11.89
C GLN A 216 14.53 19.38 -10.84
N LEU A 217 15.07 19.30 -9.62
CA LEU A 217 14.43 18.58 -8.51
C LEU A 217 13.10 19.21 -8.11
N GLU A 218 13.04 20.54 -7.98
CA GLU A 218 11.80 21.27 -7.70
C GLU A 218 10.75 21.04 -8.79
N GLU A 219 11.16 21.06 -10.06
CA GLU A 219 10.27 20.73 -11.18
C GLU A 219 9.77 19.27 -11.11
N SER A 220 10.64 18.32 -10.73
CA SER A 220 10.25 16.92 -10.54
C SER A 220 9.22 16.76 -9.41
N ILE A 221 9.41 17.46 -8.29
CA ILE A 221 8.46 17.50 -7.16
C ILE A 221 7.11 18.07 -7.58
N GLU A 222 7.09 19.19 -8.32
CA GLU A 222 5.85 19.79 -8.84
C GLU A 222 5.15 18.85 -9.84
N ARG A 223 5.90 18.24 -10.78
CA ARG A 223 5.33 17.29 -11.75
C ARG A 223 4.76 16.03 -11.10
N SER A 224 5.50 15.43 -10.16
CA SER A 224 5.08 14.20 -9.47
C SER A 224 3.87 14.42 -8.57
N SER A 225 3.87 15.47 -7.75
CA SER A 225 2.72 15.83 -6.90
C SER A 225 1.48 16.19 -7.73
N LYS A 226 1.66 16.87 -8.87
CA LYS A 226 0.58 17.12 -9.85
C LYS A 226 0.04 15.83 -10.46
N LEU A 227 0.91 14.90 -10.86
CA LEU A 227 0.50 13.61 -11.39
C LEU A 227 -0.35 12.85 -10.34
N THR A 228 0.10 12.81 -9.09
CA THR A 228 -0.64 12.17 -7.99
C THR A 228 -2.00 12.80 -7.76
N ALA A 229 -2.11 14.13 -7.79
CA ALA A 229 -3.40 14.80 -7.70
C ALA A 229 -4.34 14.45 -8.88
N ARG A 230 -3.82 14.39 -10.12
CA ARG A 230 -4.60 13.90 -11.28
C ARG A 230 -5.05 12.45 -11.11
N MET A 231 -4.23 11.61 -10.49
CA MET A 231 -4.58 10.23 -10.19
C MET A 231 -5.70 10.16 -9.15
N ILE A 232 -5.64 10.96 -8.08
CA ILE A 232 -6.71 11.03 -7.07
C ILE A 232 -8.05 11.48 -7.68
N LEU A 233 -7.99 12.44 -8.63
CA LEU A 233 -9.17 13.03 -9.28
C LEU A 233 -9.70 12.29 -10.49
N SER A 234 -8.96 11.31 -10.99
CA SER A 234 -9.39 10.59 -12.18
C SER A 234 -10.73 9.89 -11.89
N PRO A 235 -11.65 9.75 -12.87
CA PRO A 235 -12.95 9.12 -12.63
C PRO A 235 -12.80 7.63 -12.34
N ASN A 236 -13.30 7.21 -11.19
CA ASN A 236 -13.17 5.83 -10.71
C ASN A 236 -14.53 5.17 -10.69
N THR A 237 -15.02 4.66 -11.82
CA THR A 237 -16.16 3.74 -11.76
C THR A 237 -16.33 2.89 -13.03
N PRO A 238 -16.47 1.56 -12.86
CA PRO A 238 -17.32 0.71 -13.70
C PRO A 238 -18.80 0.69 -13.25
N VAL A 239 -19.20 1.49 -12.24
CA VAL A 239 -20.52 1.39 -11.57
C VAL A 239 -21.10 2.77 -11.18
N PRO A 240 -21.61 3.58 -12.14
CA PRO A 240 -22.04 4.97 -11.92
C PRO A 240 -23.00 5.19 -10.75
N TRP A 241 -23.87 4.21 -10.44
CA TRP A 241 -24.86 4.32 -9.37
C TRP A 241 -24.25 4.43 -7.96
N LEU A 242 -23.06 3.89 -7.71
CA LEU A 242 -22.41 3.97 -6.39
C LEU A 242 -21.90 5.38 -6.10
N ILE A 243 -21.34 6.05 -7.12
CA ILE A 243 -20.92 7.46 -7.00
C ILE A 243 -22.14 8.36 -6.80
N ASP A 244 -23.24 8.09 -7.50
CA ASP A 244 -24.48 8.84 -7.32
C ASP A 244 -25.10 8.58 -5.93
N ALA A 245 -25.00 7.36 -5.39
CA ALA A 245 -25.43 7.04 -4.03
C ALA A 245 -24.55 7.72 -2.97
N LEU A 246 -23.22 7.69 -3.12
CA LEU A 246 -22.30 8.40 -2.22
C LEU A 246 -22.52 9.91 -2.26
N ARG A 247 -22.74 10.49 -3.45
CA ARG A 247 -23.13 11.90 -3.60
C ARG A 247 -24.47 12.20 -2.93
N ALA A 248 -25.46 11.33 -3.07
CA ALA A 248 -26.75 11.50 -2.42
C ALA A 248 -26.58 11.51 -0.89
N ILE A 249 -25.74 10.63 -0.34
CA ILE A 249 -25.42 10.53 1.09
C ILE A 249 -24.63 11.76 1.59
N GLU A 250 -23.64 12.24 0.83
CA GLU A 250 -22.92 13.49 1.14
C GLU A 250 -23.84 14.73 1.12
N GLN A 251 -24.92 14.69 0.33
CA GLN A 251 -25.92 15.77 0.25
C GLN A 251 -27.03 15.66 1.31
N MET A 252 -27.11 14.55 2.06
CA MET A 252 -28.07 14.43 3.16
C MET A 252 -27.69 15.38 4.29
N LYS A 253 -28.66 16.16 4.77
CA LYS A 253 -28.47 17.04 5.93
C LYS A 253 -28.00 16.21 7.14
N PRO A 254 -27.00 16.67 7.91
CA PRO A 254 -26.64 16.01 9.14
C PRO A 254 -27.80 15.98 10.11
N TRP A 255 -28.06 14.82 10.72
CA TRP A 255 -29.20 14.61 11.61
C TRP A 255 -29.22 15.53 12.83
N TRP A 256 -28.09 16.15 13.20
CA TRP A 256 -28.02 17.11 14.30
C TRP A 256 -28.40 18.55 13.96
N GLU A 257 -28.66 18.89 12.69
CA GLU A 257 -29.39 20.13 12.37
C GLU A 257 -30.82 20.12 12.95
N GLU A 258 -31.39 18.94 13.25
CA GLU A 258 -32.66 18.82 13.98
C GLU A 258 -32.50 18.83 15.51
N THR A 259 -31.29 18.62 16.05
CA THR A 259 -31.07 18.42 17.49
C THR A 259 -30.32 19.56 18.18
N SER A 260 -30.53 20.81 17.76
CA SER A 260 -29.98 22.02 18.43
C SER A 260 -30.48 22.24 19.88
N THR A 261 -30.93 21.20 20.59
CA THR A 261 -31.63 21.32 21.87
C THR A 261 -31.21 20.34 22.97
N MET A 262 -30.19 19.47 22.84
CA MET A 262 -29.76 18.68 24.01
C MET A 262 -28.25 18.57 24.20
N ALA A 263 -27.83 19.17 25.31
CA ALA A 263 -26.53 19.09 25.93
C ALA A 263 -26.22 17.69 26.49
N LEU A 264 -24.91 17.37 26.54
CA LEU A 264 -24.21 16.57 27.56
C LEU A 264 -24.95 15.34 28.13
N ALA A 265 -24.55 14.12 27.72
CA ALA A 265 -24.43 12.98 28.64
C ALA A 265 -23.72 11.78 27.99
N ARG A 266 -22.83 11.17 28.77
CA ARG A 266 -22.21 9.85 28.59
C ARG A 266 -23.28 8.75 28.42
N THR A 267 -22.93 7.62 27.79
CA THR A 267 -22.87 6.24 28.38
C THR A 267 -23.10 5.15 27.31
N ASP A 268 -22.19 4.16 27.31
CA ASP A 268 -22.23 2.75 26.86
C ASP A 268 -23.09 2.28 25.68
N LEU A 269 -22.41 1.73 24.66
CA LEU A 269 -23.00 0.90 23.61
C LEU A 269 -22.58 -0.57 23.80
N ARG A 270 -23.57 -1.43 24.12
CA ARG A 270 -23.46 -2.88 24.01
C ARG A 270 -23.60 -3.30 22.55
N VAL A 271 -22.70 -4.16 22.10
CA VAL A 271 -22.70 -4.80 20.78
C VAL A 271 -23.72 -5.94 20.76
N THR A 272 -24.67 -5.90 19.82
CA THR A 272 -25.50 -7.06 19.45
C THR A 272 -24.91 -7.73 18.22
N GLU A 273 -24.64 -9.03 18.34
CA GLU A 273 -24.15 -9.92 17.28
C GLU A 273 -25.19 -10.05 16.15
N LEU A 274 -24.73 -9.95 14.90
CA LEU A 274 -25.50 -10.30 13.70
C LEU A 274 -24.95 -11.60 13.10
N THR A 275 -25.88 -12.48 12.74
CA THR A 275 -25.71 -13.88 12.36
C THR A 275 -25.26 -14.07 10.90
N LEU A 276 -24.47 -15.14 10.68
CA LEU A 276 -23.76 -15.60 9.48
C LEU A 276 -24.58 -15.91 8.20
N ASP A 277 -25.85 -15.49 8.08
CA ASP A 277 -26.74 -16.02 7.03
C ASP A 277 -26.81 -15.21 5.71
N GLU A 278 -26.16 -14.04 5.61
CA GLU A 278 -26.33 -13.14 4.44
C GLU A 278 -25.24 -13.23 3.35
N LEU A 279 -24.22 -14.09 3.50
CA LEU A 279 -23.17 -14.29 2.48
C LEU A 279 -23.42 -15.50 1.55
N ARG A 280 -24.66 -15.64 1.05
CA ARG A 280 -24.93 -16.56 -0.07
C ARG A 280 -24.62 -15.89 -1.40
N PHE A 281 -23.35 -15.95 -1.81
CA PHE A 281 -22.94 -15.68 -3.18
C PHE A 281 -23.70 -16.60 -4.14
N THR A 282 -24.38 -15.98 -5.10
CA THR A 282 -25.17 -16.66 -6.12
C THR A 282 -24.24 -17.39 -7.09
N GLU A 283 -24.39 -18.71 -7.17
CA GLU A 283 -23.74 -19.58 -8.15
C GLU A 283 -24.04 -19.09 -9.58
N ARG A 284 -23.03 -18.52 -10.24
CA ARG A 284 -22.94 -18.51 -11.70
C ARG A 284 -21.57 -18.98 -12.14
N THR A 285 -21.35 -20.27 -12.00
CA THR A 285 -20.30 -21.02 -12.68
C THR A 285 -20.64 -21.06 -14.18
N ALA A 286 -20.13 -20.10 -14.95
CA ALA A 286 -20.05 -20.27 -16.40
C ALA A 286 -18.86 -21.19 -16.69
N MET A 287 -19.15 -22.50 -16.83
CA MET A 287 -18.21 -23.48 -17.39
C MET A 287 -17.76 -23.03 -18.77
N ILE A 288 -16.48 -22.68 -18.91
CA ILE A 288 -15.79 -22.70 -20.20
C ILE A 288 -14.82 -23.87 -20.12
N GLN A 289 -15.15 -24.95 -20.84
CA GLN A 289 -14.26 -26.09 -21.05
C GLN A 289 -12.99 -25.59 -21.75
N ILE A 290 -11.85 -25.70 -21.07
CA ILE A 290 -10.53 -25.56 -21.69
C ILE A 290 -10.32 -26.80 -22.55
N ALA A 291 -10.55 -26.66 -23.86
CA ALA A 291 -10.21 -27.68 -24.84
C ALA A 291 -8.69 -27.63 -25.09
N GLY A 292 -7.95 -28.40 -24.31
CA GLY A 292 -6.54 -28.71 -24.49
C GLY A 292 -6.27 -30.12 -23.92
N ALA A 293 -5.42 -30.90 -24.57
CA ALA A 293 -5.16 -32.32 -24.28
C ALA A 293 -4.94 -32.64 -22.78
N PRO A 294 -5.27 -33.86 -22.30
CA PRO A 294 -5.07 -34.24 -20.91
C PRO A 294 -3.58 -34.14 -20.55
N VAL A 295 -3.30 -33.27 -19.58
CA VAL A 295 -1.98 -32.92 -19.09
C VAL A 295 -1.39 -34.10 -18.29
N ARG A 296 -0.11 -34.43 -18.49
CA ARG A 296 0.66 -35.20 -17.49
C ARG A 296 0.70 -34.38 -16.21
N GLY A 297 0.12 -34.85 -15.10
CA GLY A 297 0.15 -34.11 -13.83
C GLY A 297 1.58 -33.67 -13.48
N LEU A 298 1.78 -32.38 -13.23
CA LEU A 298 3.07 -31.80 -12.80
C LEU A 298 3.36 -32.19 -11.33
N ALA A 299 2.32 -32.56 -10.59
CA ALA A 299 2.34 -33.22 -9.29
C ALA A 299 2.36 -34.75 -9.48
N THR A 300 3.53 -35.26 -9.86
CA THR A 300 3.92 -36.65 -9.56
C THR A 300 4.37 -36.75 -8.09
N ASP A 301 5.25 -37.70 -7.77
CA ASP A 301 5.90 -37.79 -6.46
C ASP A 301 6.57 -36.45 -6.06
N PRO A 302 6.75 -36.18 -4.74
CA PRO A 302 7.49 -35.02 -4.26
C PRO A 302 8.85 -34.89 -4.94
N PRO A 303 9.30 -33.67 -5.27
CA PRO A 303 10.59 -33.46 -5.93
C PRO A 303 11.72 -33.97 -5.02
N ALA A 304 12.68 -34.69 -5.62
CA ALA A 304 13.79 -35.31 -4.92
C ALA A 304 15.03 -34.40 -4.81
N SER A 305 15.12 -33.35 -5.63
CA SER A 305 16.25 -32.41 -5.64
C SER A 305 15.85 -31.01 -6.14
N LEU A 306 16.69 -30.01 -5.84
CA LEU A 306 16.50 -28.64 -6.34
C LEU A 306 16.57 -28.58 -7.86
N ASP A 307 17.40 -29.43 -8.50
CA ASP A 307 17.43 -29.56 -9.96
C ASP A 307 16.08 -30.00 -10.54
N GLU A 308 15.42 -30.95 -9.87
CA GLU A 308 14.10 -31.39 -10.29
C GLU A 308 13.05 -30.29 -10.12
N VAL A 309 13.13 -29.52 -9.03
CA VAL A 309 12.26 -28.34 -8.83
C VAL A 309 12.45 -27.32 -9.96
N ILE A 310 13.70 -26.99 -10.28
CA ILE A 310 14.05 -26.04 -11.34
C ILE A 310 13.54 -26.53 -12.70
N ALA A 311 13.72 -27.82 -13.01
CA ALA A 311 13.23 -28.43 -14.24
C ALA A 311 11.70 -28.39 -14.34
N ARG A 312 10.99 -28.79 -13.27
CA ARG A 312 9.52 -28.76 -13.22
C ARG A 312 8.97 -27.33 -13.34
N LEU A 313 9.60 -26.35 -12.70
CA LEU A 313 9.25 -24.94 -12.89
C LEU A 313 9.46 -24.50 -14.34
N GLY A 314 10.54 -24.94 -15.00
CA GLY A 314 10.79 -24.70 -16.42
C GLY A 314 9.67 -25.23 -17.30
N GLU A 315 9.21 -26.46 -17.06
CA GLU A 315 8.08 -27.05 -17.78
C GLU A 315 6.77 -26.25 -17.59
N ILE A 316 6.54 -25.73 -16.38
CA ILE A 316 5.39 -24.88 -16.05
C ILE A 316 5.46 -23.56 -16.80
N ILE A 317 6.64 -22.91 -16.78
CA ILE A 317 6.92 -21.65 -17.48
C ILE A 317 6.66 -21.84 -18.98
N ASP A 318 7.34 -22.80 -19.61
CA ASP A 318 7.23 -23.11 -21.03
C ASP A 318 5.80 -23.40 -21.47
N ARG A 319 5.03 -24.08 -20.60
CA ARG A 319 3.63 -24.36 -20.86
C ARG A 319 2.80 -23.08 -20.82
N PHE A 320 2.88 -22.32 -19.73
CA PHE A 320 2.05 -21.13 -19.56
C PHE A 320 2.41 -20.02 -20.55
N ASP A 321 3.67 -19.91 -20.99
CA ASP A 321 4.03 -18.98 -22.05
C ASP A 321 3.46 -19.39 -23.41
N ARG A 322 3.47 -20.69 -23.76
CA ARG A 322 2.79 -21.19 -24.97
C ARG A 322 1.28 -20.93 -24.92
N GLU A 323 0.69 -21.03 -23.73
CA GLU A 323 -0.73 -20.71 -23.47
C GLU A 323 -0.99 -19.19 -23.37
N ARG A 324 0.05 -18.36 -23.39
CA ARG A 324 0.01 -16.91 -23.14
C ARG A 324 -0.68 -16.56 -21.82
N SER A 325 -0.48 -17.40 -20.81
CA SER A 325 -1.02 -17.26 -19.47
C SER A 325 -0.04 -16.49 -18.58
N ARG A 326 -0.55 -15.49 -17.86
CA ARG A 326 0.22 -14.74 -16.84
C ARG A 326 0.60 -15.62 -15.64
N LEU A 327 0.09 -16.85 -15.55
CA LEU A 327 0.53 -17.84 -14.57
C LEU A 327 1.99 -18.29 -14.77
N SER A 328 2.68 -17.95 -15.87
CA SER A 328 4.13 -18.21 -16.03
C SER A 328 5.02 -17.25 -15.22
N ILE A 329 4.50 -16.07 -14.84
CA ILE A 329 5.29 -14.98 -14.24
C ILE A 329 5.87 -15.40 -12.88
N TYR A 330 5.01 -15.88 -11.98
CA TYR A 330 5.45 -16.30 -10.64
C TYR A 330 6.37 -17.53 -10.68
N PRO A 331 6.09 -18.61 -11.44
CA PRO A 331 7.03 -19.71 -11.66
C PRO A 331 8.41 -19.25 -12.14
N THR A 332 8.49 -18.21 -12.99
CA THR A 332 9.77 -17.63 -13.44
C THR A 332 10.56 -17.02 -12.28
N VAL A 333 9.88 -16.21 -11.45
CA VAL A 333 10.46 -15.64 -10.23
C VAL A 333 10.91 -16.75 -9.29
N TYR A 334 10.06 -17.76 -9.07
CA TYR A 334 10.35 -18.86 -8.18
C TYR A 334 11.54 -19.71 -8.67
N GLN A 335 11.64 -19.99 -9.98
CA GLN A 335 12.74 -20.76 -10.55
C GLN A 335 14.08 -20.07 -10.32
N ARG A 336 14.16 -18.74 -10.51
CA ARG A 336 15.38 -17.95 -10.27
C ARG A 336 15.83 -18.03 -8.82
N ILE A 337 14.91 -17.82 -7.89
CA ILE A 337 15.18 -17.94 -6.47
C ILE A 337 15.70 -19.35 -6.14
N THR A 338 15.08 -20.41 -6.66
CA THR A 338 15.54 -21.78 -6.40
C THR A 338 16.91 -22.06 -7.00
N ILE A 339 17.26 -21.50 -8.16
CA ILE A 339 18.62 -21.56 -8.71
C ILE A 339 19.61 -20.94 -7.73
N LYS A 340 19.28 -19.77 -7.17
CA LYS A 340 20.16 -19.06 -6.23
C LYS A 340 20.31 -19.79 -4.91
N VAL A 341 19.23 -20.35 -4.38
CA VAL A 341 19.28 -21.22 -3.19
C VAL A 341 20.19 -22.42 -3.46
N LYS A 342 20.05 -23.06 -4.64
CA LYS A 342 20.92 -24.16 -5.05
C LYS A 342 22.40 -23.74 -5.11
N GLU A 343 22.71 -22.63 -5.78
CA GLU A 343 24.09 -22.10 -5.86
C GLU A 343 24.68 -21.85 -4.46
N MET A 344 23.87 -21.30 -3.54
CA MET A 344 24.31 -21.02 -2.18
C MET A 344 24.50 -22.29 -1.34
N VAL A 345 23.63 -23.31 -1.52
CA VAL A 345 23.82 -24.64 -0.92
C VAL A 345 25.13 -25.27 -1.42
N GLU A 346 25.39 -25.23 -2.72
CA GLU A 346 26.60 -25.79 -3.33
C GLU A 346 27.87 -25.04 -2.90
N ALA A 347 27.76 -23.73 -2.69
CA ALA A 347 28.85 -22.89 -2.20
C ALA A 347 29.10 -23.03 -0.68
N GLY A 348 28.24 -23.76 0.05
CA GLY A 348 28.34 -23.91 1.51
C GLY A 348 27.99 -22.64 2.28
N GLY A 349 27.09 -21.80 1.73
CA GLY A 349 26.66 -20.55 2.35
C GLY A 349 25.68 -20.69 3.52
N PHE A 350 25.11 -21.89 3.71
CA PHE A 350 24.17 -22.22 4.80
C PHE A 350 24.85 -23.04 5.90
N GLN A 351 24.45 -22.82 7.15
CA GLN A 351 24.88 -23.57 8.34
C GLN A 351 24.24 -24.97 8.44
N ASP A 352 23.04 -25.14 7.90
CA ASP A 352 22.27 -26.39 7.76
C ASP A 352 21.72 -26.52 6.31
N PRO A 353 22.61 -26.78 5.32
CA PRO A 353 22.24 -26.84 3.91
C PRO A 353 21.26 -27.99 3.58
N GLU A 354 21.28 -29.08 4.36
CA GLU A 354 20.34 -30.19 4.22
C GLU A 354 18.93 -29.76 4.63
N TRP A 355 18.79 -29.01 5.72
CA TRP A 355 17.50 -28.44 6.13
C TRP A 355 16.97 -27.43 5.12
N MET A 356 17.82 -26.54 4.62
CA MET A 356 17.43 -25.58 3.58
C MET A 356 16.94 -26.28 2.31
N THR A 357 17.67 -27.30 1.85
CA THR A 357 17.24 -28.12 0.71
C THR A 357 15.89 -28.77 0.98
N ARG A 358 15.71 -29.38 2.16
CA ARG A 358 14.43 -30.00 2.55
C ARG A 358 13.28 -28.99 2.59
N LEU A 359 13.52 -27.80 3.14
CA LEU A 359 12.53 -26.73 3.22
C LEU A 359 12.05 -26.34 1.82
N ASP A 360 12.98 -26.12 0.88
CA ASP A 360 12.68 -25.75 -0.51
C ASP A 360 11.92 -26.86 -1.26
N LEU A 361 12.28 -28.13 -1.07
CA LEU A 361 11.57 -29.26 -1.67
C LEU A 361 10.11 -29.37 -1.19
N LEU A 362 9.87 -29.20 0.12
CA LEU A 362 8.53 -29.19 0.70
C LEU A 362 7.71 -28.01 0.18
N PHE A 363 8.35 -26.86 0.01
CA PHE A 363 7.75 -25.67 -0.57
C PHE A 363 7.34 -25.90 -2.02
N ALA A 364 8.22 -26.49 -2.83
CA ALA A 364 7.96 -26.83 -4.23
C ALA A 364 6.81 -27.81 -4.36
N ASP A 365 6.84 -28.90 -3.59
CA ASP A 365 5.80 -29.95 -3.58
C ASP A 365 4.41 -29.38 -3.34
N ARG A 366 4.27 -28.48 -2.35
CA ARG A 366 3.00 -27.81 -2.02
C ARG A 366 2.47 -26.96 -3.17
N PHE A 367 3.36 -26.19 -3.80
CA PHE A 367 2.99 -25.36 -4.94
C PHE A 367 2.53 -26.21 -6.12
N PHE A 368 3.30 -27.25 -6.48
CA PHE A 368 2.96 -28.14 -7.58
C PHE A 368 1.62 -28.84 -7.36
N LYS A 369 1.37 -29.35 -6.15
CA LYS A 369 0.08 -29.96 -5.78
C LYS A 369 -1.08 -28.97 -5.87
N CYS A 370 -0.90 -27.75 -5.35
CA CYS A 370 -1.93 -26.72 -5.44
C CYS A 370 -2.24 -26.35 -6.90
N LEU A 371 -1.21 -26.14 -7.71
CA LEU A 371 -1.36 -25.80 -9.12
C LEU A 371 -2.04 -26.93 -9.90
N ASP A 372 -1.64 -28.19 -9.70
CA ASP A 372 -2.26 -29.34 -10.37
C ASP A 372 -3.72 -29.52 -9.99
N ASN A 373 -4.06 -29.39 -8.71
CA ASN A 373 -5.45 -29.47 -8.25
C ASN A 373 -6.28 -28.31 -8.82
N TYR A 374 -5.73 -27.11 -8.89
CA TYR A 374 -6.38 -25.96 -9.53
C TYR A 374 -6.65 -26.23 -11.02
N LEU A 375 -5.62 -26.64 -11.77
CA LEU A 375 -5.70 -26.91 -13.21
C LEU A 375 -6.64 -28.07 -13.54
N ALA A 376 -6.78 -29.05 -12.65
CA ALA A 376 -7.74 -30.14 -12.78
C ALA A 376 -9.18 -29.78 -12.36
N GLY A 377 -9.42 -28.52 -11.98
CA GLY A 377 -10.73 -28.04 -11.53
C GLY A 377 -11.14 -28.50 -10.13
N ARG A 378 -10.21 -29.07 -9.35
CA ARG A 378 -10.43 -29.53 -7.97
C ARG A 378 -10.16 -28.40 -6.97
N THR A 379 -10.81 -27.26 -7.15
CA THR A 379 -10.59 -26.05 -6.34
C THR A 379 -10.99 -26.19 -4.87
N THR A 380 -11.79 -27.21 -4.52
CA THR A 380 -12.12 -27.55 -3.13
C THR A 380 -11.01 -28.32 -2.41
N GLU A 381 -9.99 -28.79 -3.14
CA GLU A 381 -8.84 -29.55 -2.62
C GLU A 381 -7.60 -28.69 -2.40
N ILE A 382 -7.72 -27.36 -2.56
CA ILE A 382 -6.63 -26.40 -2.35
C ILE A 382 -7.04 -25.35 -1.29
N PRO A 383 -6.06 -24.72 -0.61
CA PRO A 383 -6.32 -23.60 0.28
C PRO A 383 -7.04 -22.46 -0.44
N ARG A 384 -7.88 -21.72 0.29
CA ARG A 384 -8.71 -20.68 -0.31
C ARG A 384 -7.87 -19.50 -0.81
N CYS A 385 -6.78 -19.17 -0.13
CA CYS A 385 -5.82 -18.16 -0.61
C CYS A 385 -5.22 -18.54 -1.97
N TRP A 386 -4.69 -19.77 -2.12
CA TRP A 386 -4.19 -20.25 -3.42
C TRP A 386 -5.25 -20.28 -4.53
N ALA A 387 -6.48 -20.71 -4.21
CA ALA A 387 -7.58 -20.65 -5.16
C ALA A 387 -7.88 -19.21 -5.61
N PHE A 388 -7.85 -18.27 -4.68
CA PHE A 388 -8.05 -16.85 -4.94
C PHE A 388 -6.92 -16.28 -5.81
N ALA A 389 -5.66 -16.51 -5.45
CA ALA A 389 -4.48 -16.09 -6.22
C ALA A 389 -4.55 -16.57 -7.68
N PHE A 390 -4.69 -17.87 -7.90
CA PHE A 390 -4.72 -18.42 -9.26
C PHE A 390 -5.89 -17.90 -10.07
N GLU A 391 -7.07 -17.78 -9.46
CA GLU A 391 -8.26 -17.27 -10.13
C GLU A 391 -8.14 -15.78 -10.46
N ALA A 392 -7.56 -14.97 -9.56
CA ALA A 392 -7.31 -13.56 -9.79
C ALA A 392 -6.40 -13.35 -11.01
N VAL A 393 -5.28 -14.08 -11.08
CA VAL A 393 -4.34 -14.05 -12.21
C VAL A 393 -5.02 -14.55 -13.49
N ARG A 394 -5.73 -15.69 -13.43
CA ARG A 394 -6.41 -16.30 -14.59
C ARG A 394 -7.48 -15.39 -15.19
N THR A 395 -8.18 -14.61 -14.37
CA THR A 395 -9.22 -13.69 -14.87
C THR A 395 -8.64 -12.50 -15.65
N GLY A 396 -7.32 -12.26 -15.60
CA GLY A 396 -6.66 -11.13 -16.26
C GLY A 396 -7.12 -9.78 -15.69
N ARG A 397 -7.64 -9.78 -14.46
CA ARG A 397 -8.23 -8.58 -13.84
C ARG A 397 -7.23 -7.78 -13.00
N THR A 398 -6.01 -8.26 -12.91
CA THR A 398 -4.88 -7.77 -12.11
C THR A 398 -3.74 -7.31 -13.02
N MET A 399 -2.86 -6.44 -12.50
CA MET A 399 -1.61 -6.06 -13.18
C MET A 399 -0.51 -7.10 -12.90
N VAL A 400 0.55 -7.13 -13.70
CA VAL A 400 1.67 -8.08 -13.52
C VAL A 400 2.27 -8.03 -12.09
N VAL A 401 2.46 -6.83 -11.54
CA VAL A 401 2.90 -6.66 -10.14
C VAL A 401 1.94 -7.28 -9.13
N GLN A 402 0.63 -7.14 -9.35
CA GLN A 402 -0.39 -7.73 -8.49
C GLN A 402 -0.42 -9.25 -8.67
N ASP A 403 -0.21 -9.76 -9.88
CA ASP A 403 -0.10 -11.19 -10.16
C ASP A 403 1.06 -11.83 -9.40
N ILE A 404 2.18 -11.12 -9.29
CA ILE A 404 3.35 -11.53 -8.51
C ILE A 404 3.02 -11.51 -7.01
N ALA A 405 2.49 -10.39 -6.50
CA ALA A 405 2.15 -10.25 -5.08
C ALA A 405 1.14 -11.29 -4.61
N LEU A 406 0.07 -11.50 -5.38
CA LEU A 406 -0.98 -12.49 -5.08
C LEU A 406 -0.47 -13.92 -5.02
N GLN A 407 0.61 -14.25 -5.71
CA GLN A 407 1.20 -15.59 -5.65
C GLN A 407 2.30 -15.70 -4.58
N ILE A 408 2.93 -14.58 -4.18
CA ILE A 408 3.87 -14.52 -3.05
C ILE A 408 3.14 -14.56 -1.70
N ILE A 409 1.96 -13.98 -1.57
CA ILE A 409 1.27 -13.89 -0.27
C ILE A 409 0.89 -15.25 0.30
N PRO A 410 0.18 -16.15 -0.42
CA PRO A 410 -0.07 -17.51 0.06
C PRO A 410 1.22 -18.26 0.39
N ARG A 411 2.27 -17.99 -0.37
CA ARG A 411 3.60 -18.58 -0.17
C ARG A 411 4.16 -18.24 1.21
N VAL A 412 4.21 -16.95 1.54
CA VAL A 412 4.85 -16.44 2.77
C VAL A 412 3.92 -16.58 3.98
N VAL A 413 2.64 -16.25 3.82
CA VAL A 413 1.69 -16.17 4.94
C VAL A 413 1.06 -17.53 5.26
N PHE A 414 0.85 -18.38 4.26
CA PHE A 414 0.18 -19.67 4.45
C PHE A 414 1.13 -20.87 4.39
N ASP A 415 1.90 -21.04 3.32
CA ASP A 415 2.73 -22.24 3.14
C ASP A 415 3.95 -22.24 4.08
N LEU A 416 4.63 -21.11 4.24
CA LEU A 416 5.92 -21.03 4.94
C LEU A 416 5.84 -21.48 6.41
N PRO A 417 4.86 -21.03 7.24
CA PRO A 417 4.73 -21.53 8.59
C PRO A 417 4.54 -23.06 8.66
N ILE A 418 3.82 -23.62 7.68
CA ILE A 418 3.49 -25.05 7.64
C ILE A 418 4.72 -25.85 7.22
N THR A 419 5.48 -25.38 6.22
CA THR A 419 6.70 -26.04 5.76
C THR A 419 7.84 -25.93 6.76
N LEU A 420 7.99 -24.81 7.47
CA LEU A 420 8.97 -24.69 8.55
C LEU A 420 8.79 -25.83 9.57
N ARG A 421 7.54 -26.07 10.00
CA ARG A 421 7.22 -27.20 10.91
C ARG A 421 7.55 -28.57 10.28
N GLU A 422 7.20 -28.80 9.01
CA GLU A 422 7.41 -30.07 8.31
C GLU A 422 8.89 -30.36 7.96
N ALA A 423 9.67 -29.29 7.79
CA ALA A 423 11.12 -29.33 7.63
C ALA A 423 11.83 -29.64 8.95
N GLY A 424 11.11 -29.61 10.08
CA GLY A 424 11.61 -30.04 11.39
C GLY A 424 12.20 -28.91 12.22
N LEU A 425 11.53 -27.75 12.31
CA LEU A 425 11.95 -26.58 13.11
C LEU A 425 12.29 -26.87 14.60
N ASP A 426 12.11 -28.09 15.10
CA ASP A 426 12.36 -28.52 16.48
C ASP A 426 13.84 -28.67 16.86
N ARG A 427 14.79 -28.52 15.93
CA ARG A 427 16.22 -28.74 16.13
C ARG A 427 17.07 -27.61 15.56
N ASP A 428 18.25 -27.40 16.13
CA ASP A 428 19.27 -26.43 15.65
C ASP A 428 18.66 -25.05 15.30
N LEU A 429 17.72 -24.58 16.13
CA LEU A 429 16.92 -23.37 15.90
C LEU A 429 17.76 -22.16 15.50
N ASP A 430 18.87 -21.92 16.19
CA ASP A 430 19.73 -20.76 15.92
C ASP A 430 20.37 -20.84 14.52
N LYS A 431 20.83 -22.03 14.10
CA LYS A 431 21.41 -22.23 12.75
C LYS A 431 20.36 -22.07 11.67
N ARG A 432 19.16 -22.61 11.91
CA ARG A 432 18.05 -22.57 10.95
C ARG A 432 17.42 -21.20 10.84
N PHE A 433 17.37 -20.46 11.95
CA PHE A 433 16.99 -19.06 11.93
C PHE A 433 18.03 -18.23 11.18
N HIS A 434 19.32 -18.52 11.37
CA HIS A 434 20.36 -17.90 10.57
C HIS A 434 20.17 -18.17 9.07
N ASP A 435 20.08 -19.44 8.66
CA ASP A 435 19.91 -19.81 7.24
C ASP A 435 18.62 -19.26 6.63
N TYR A 436 17.58 -19.19 7.44
CA TYR A 436 16.34 -18.50 7.10
C TYR A 436 16.59 -17.02 6.82
N GLU A 437 17.26 -16.28 7.70
CA GLU A 437 17.59 -14.88 7.46
C GLU A 437 18.59 -14.73 6.28
N THR A 438 19.51 -15.67 6.08
CA THR A 438 20.43 -15.67 4.93
C THR A 438 19.68 -15.81 3.61
N THR A 439 18.59 -16.60 3.57
CA THR A 439 17.73 -16.63 2.38
C THR A 439 17.09 -15.26 2.13
N TYR A 440 16.75 -14.49 3.16
CA TYR A 440 16.20 -13.14 2.97
C TYR A 440 17.19 -12.21 2.22
N GLU A 441 18.46 -12.18 2.63
CA GLU A 441 19.49 -11.36 1.97
C GLU A 441 19.71 -11.75 0.50
N LEU A 442 19.59 -13.04 0.19
CA LEU A 442 19.63 -13.55 -1.18
C LEU A 442 18.44 -13.05 -2.00
N PHE A 443 17.23 -13.14 -1.45
CA PHE A 443 16.02 -12.69 -2.12
C PHE A 443 16.03 -11.19 -2.40
N THR A 444 16.47 -10.34 -1.46
CA THR A 444 16.54 -8.88 -1.66
C THR A 444 17.48 -8.51 -2.80
N THR A 445 18.57 -9.25 -2.99
CA THR A 445 19.51 -9.01 -4.08
C THR A 445 18.92 -9.37 -5.46
N GLU A 446 18.03 -10.37 -5.51
CA GLU A 446 17.37 -10.79 -6.75
C GLU A 446 16.14 -9.93 -7.11
N LEU A 447 15.68 -9.08 -6.20
CA LEU A 447 14.58 -8.15 -6.48
C LEU A 447 14.94 -7.20 -7.60
N ASP A 448 16.16 -6.66 -7.62
CA ASP A 448 16.66 -5.79 -8.70
C ASP A 448 16.52 -6.46 -10.07
N ASP A 449 16.82 -7.76 -10.13
CA ASP A 449 16.74 -8.58 -11.34
C ASP A 449 15.28 -8.84 -11.79
N ILE A 450 14.37 -9.02 -10.83
CA ILE A 450 12.92 -9.14 -11.05
C ILE A 450 12.33 -7.81 -11.51
N GLN A 451 12.75 -6.69 -10.90
CA GLN A 451 12.39 -5.34 -11.32
C GLN A 451 12.81 -5.09 -12.75
N ASP A 452 14.02 -5.51 -13.11
CA ASP A 452 14.57 -5.38 -14.45
C ASP A 452 13.75 -6.16 -15.50
N MET A 453 13.34 -7.38 -15.16
CA MET A 453 12.43 -8.21 -15.96
C MET A 453 11.07 -7.52 -16.19
N ILE A 454 10.55 -6.85 -15.16
CA ILE A 454 9.30 -6.09 -15.19
C ILE A 454 9.48 -4.79 -16.01
N ALA A 455 10.54 -4.01 -15.76
CA ALA A 455 10.82 -2.70 -16.33
C ALA A 455 10.94 -2.73 -17.86
N ARG A 456 11.64 -3.71 -18.43
CA ARG A 456 11.77 -3.84 -19.90
C ARG A 456 10.43 -4.00 -20.62
N LYS A 457 9.43 -4.62 -19.97
CA LYS A 457 8.10 -4.84 -20.57
C LYS A 457 7.23 -3.57 -20.55
N TYR A 458 7.56 -2.61 -19.69
CA TYR A 458 6.92 -1.29 -19.64
C TYR A 458 7.65 -0.19 -20.47
N SER A 459 8.76 -0.53 -21.15
CA SER A 459 9.75 0.39 -21.77
C SER A 459 9.31 1.25 -22.99
N ARG A 460 8.03 1.62 -23.09
CA ARG A 460 7.60 2.77 -23.91
C ARG A 460 7.24 4.01 -23.09
N LEU A 461 7.30 3.95 -21.76
CA LEU A 461 6.88 5.05 -20.87
C LEU A 461 7.91 5.25 -19.74
N VAL A 462 9.04 5.87 -20.07
CA VAL A 462 10.22 6.15 -19.19
C VAL A 462 9.87 6.92 -17.89
N THR A 463 8.70 7.56 -17.80
CA THR A 463 8.28 8.31 -16.58
C THR A 463 7.53 7.45 -15.55
N PHE A 464 7.16 6.23 -15.90
CA PHE A 464 6.47 5.30 -14.99
C PHE A 464 7.44 4.45 -14.15
N GLU A 465 8.72 4.39 -14.54
CA GLU A 465 9.75 3.51 -13.99
C GLU A 465 10.06 3.85 -12.53
N ASP A 466 10.37 5.10 -12.17
CA ASP A 466 10.71 5.49 -10.79
C ASP A 466 9.53 5.37 -9.79
N ILE A 467 8.29 5.53 -10.26
CA ILE A 467 7.09 5.54 -9.39
C ILE A 467 6.60 4.12 -9.12
N LEU A 468 6.68 3.23 -10.12
CA LEU A 468 6.34 1.82 -9.93
C LEU A 468 7.46 1.05 -9.24
N ALA A 469 8.72 1.26 -9.63
CA ALA A 469 9.87 0.51 -9.10
C ALA A 469 10.08 0.79 -7.62
N GLY A 470 10.07 2.06 -7.19
CA GLY A 470 10.16 2.41 -5.77
C GLY A 470 9.01 1.85 -4.93
N ARG A 471 7.80 1.71 -5.49
CA ARG A 471 6.64 1.13 -4.79
C ARG A 471 6.61 -0.39 -4.80
N LEU A 472 7.15 -1.01 -5.85
CA LEU A 472 7.40 -2.46 -5.87
C LEU A 472 8.38 -2.79 -4.74
N ASP A 473 9.46 -2.02 -4.61
CA ASP A 473 10.44 -2.16 -3.54
C ASP A 473 9.84 -1.94 -2.17
N GLU A 474 9.06 -0.88 -1.95
CA GLU A 474 8.42 -0.65 -0.66
C GLU A 474 7.40 -1.75 -0.29
N MET A 475 6.57 -2.18 -1.26
CA MET A 475 5.56 -3.23 -1.03
C MET A 475 6.19 -4.59 -0.75
N ILE A 476 7.21 -4.95 -1.53
CA ILE A 476 7.92 -6.22 -1.39
C ILE A 476 8.83 -6.17 -0.15
N SER A 477 9.73 -5.18 -0.03
CA SER A 477 10.73 -5.09 1.05
C SER A 477 10.12 -4.89 2.44
N ASP A 478 9.25 -3.90 2.64
CA ASP A 478 8.81 -3.51 4.01
C ASP A 478 7.61 -4.33 4.52
N VAL A 479 6.61 -4.60 3.67
CA VAL A 479 5.35 -5.22 4.10
C VAL A 479 5.37 -6.74 3.95
N LEU A 480 5.70 -7.25 2.75
CA LEU A 480 5.65 -8.68 2.45
C LEU A 480 6.86 -9.44 3.00
N TYR A 481 8.07 -8.88 2.93
CA TYR A 481 9.29 -9.62 3.27
C TYR A 481 9.86 -9.32 4.66
N THR A 482 9.73 -8.10 5.19
CA THR A 482 10.21 -7.83 6.56
C THR A 482 9.21 -8.28 7.61
N ARG A 483 7.94 -7.90 7.47
CA ARG A 483 6.91 -8.19 8.48
C ARG A 483 6.32 -9.59 8.34
N ALA A 484 5.79 -9.95 7.17
CA ALA A 484 5.09 -11.23 7.02
C ALA A 484 6.02 -12.45 7.18
N ARG A 485 7.31 -12.31 6.84
CA ARG A 485 8.34 -13.34 7.04
C ARG A 485 8.66 -13.54 8.53
N LYS A 486 8.78 -12.47 9.32
CA LYS A 486 8.94 -12.60 10.78
C LYS A 486 7.74 -13.26 11.42
N GLU A 487 6.54 -12.82 11.05
CA GLU A 487 5.30 -13.44 11.50
C GLU A 487 5.21 -14.91 11.07
N ALA A 488 5.67 -15.27 9.87
CA ALA A 488 5.65 -16.65 9.40
C ALA A 488 6.55 -17.59 10.21
N TRP A 489 7.71 -17.09 10.67
CA TRP A 489 8.58 -17.81 11.58
C TRP A 489 7.90 -18.06 12.94
N GLU A 490 7.28 -17.02 13.51
CA GLU A 490 6.52 -17.12 14.77
C GLU A 490 5.31 -18.07 14.63
N ASP A 491 4.57 -17.98 13.53
CA ASP A 491 3.45 -18.86 13.20
C ASP A 491 3.92 -20.32 13.05
N GLY A 492 5.10 -20.55 12.47
CA GLY A 492 5.73 -21.87 12.35
C GLY A 492 6.10 -22.47 13.72
N LEU A 493 6.70 -21.66 14.60
CA LEU A 493 6.97 -22.05 15.99
C LEU A 493 5.67 -22.34 16.76
N ALA A 494 4.63 -21.54 16.57
CA ALA A 494 3.33 -21.74 17.20
C ALA A 494 2.67 -23.06 16.74
N LEU A 495 2.74 -23.36 15.44
CA LEU A 495 2.25 -24.63 14.88
C LEU A 495 3.03 -25.85 15.39
N LEU A 496 4.33 -25.69 15.66
CA LEU A 496 5.17 -26.72 16.26
C LEU A 496 4.82 -26.93 17.74
N ALA A 497 4.60 -25.85 18.48
CA ALA A 497 4.29 -25.88 19.92
C ALA A 497 2.90 -26.43 20.25
N GLU A 498 1.93 -26.37 19.32
CA GLU A 498 0.57 -26.86 19.52
C GLU A 498 0.49 -28.39 19.37
N PRO A 499 0.24 -29.18 20.44
CA PRO A 499 0.20 -30.64 20.35
C PRO A 499 -1.10 -31.18 19.73
N SER A 500 -2.24 -30.48 19.88
CA SER A 500 -3.54 -30.97 19.40
C SER A 500 -3.66 -30.82 17.89
N GLU A 501 -3.97 -31.94 17.21
CA GLU A 501 -4.18 -31.94 15.76
C GLU A 501 -5.37 -31.07 15.36
N GLU A 502 -6.45 -31.06 16.13
CA GLU A 502 -7.63 -30.24 15.88
C GLU A 502 -7.34 -28.74 16.03
N ARG A 503 -6.54 -28.35 17.05
CA ARG A 503 -6.10 -26.96 17.23
C ARG A 503 -5.18 -26.53 16.10
N ARG A 504 -4.23 -27.40 15.71
CA ARG A 504 -3.34 -27.14 14.58
C ARG A 504 -4.10 -26.97 13.27
N LYS A 505 -5.11 -27.81 13.00
CA LYS A 505 -6.02 -27.64 11.84
C LYS A 505 -6.77 -26.30 11.89
N ARG A 506 -7.16 -25.81 13.07
CA ARG A 506 -7.77 -24.47 13.22
C ARG A 506 -6.77 -23.34 12.96
N MET A 507 -5.53 -23.47 13.42
CA MET A 507 -4.46 -22.51 13.15
C MET A 507 -4.15 -22.44 11.66
N ILE A 508 -4.03 -23.57 10.97
CA ILE A 508 -3.84 -23.61 9.50
C ILE A 508 -5.00 -22.91 8.77
N ARG A 509 -6.25 -23.13 9.20
CA ARG A 509 -7.41 -22.38 8.64
C ARG A 509 -7.34 -20.88 8.97
N ALA A 510 -6.70 -20.48 10.05
CA ALA A 510 -6.50 -19.08 10.38
C ALA A 510 -5.42 -18.45 9.50
N LEU A 511 -4.34 -19.18 9.19
CA LEU A 511 -3.34 -18.77 8.20
C LEU A 511 -3.95 -18.58 6.81
N ASP A 512 -4.86 -19.48 6.40
CA ASP A 512 -5.56 -19.36 5.11
C ASP A 512 -6.41 -18.07 5.04
N ARG A 513 -7.08 -17.71 6.16
CA ARG A 513 -7.79 -16.43 6.27
C ARG A 513 -6.85 -15.23 6.32
N LYS A 514 -5.74 -15.34 7.05
CA LYS A 514 -4.71 -14.30 7.16
C LYS A 514 -4.14 -13.97 5.77
N ALA A 515 -3.82 -15.01 4.99
CA ALA A 515 -3.34 -14.86 3.61
C ALA A 515 -4.39 -14.17 2.72
N ILE A 516 -5.67 -14.56 2.78
CA ILE A 516 -6.74 -13.89 2.00
C ILE A 516 -6.87 -12.40 2.37
N ASN A 517 -6.77 -12.06 3.66
CA ASN A 517 -6.82 -10.67 4.08
C ASN A 517 -5.64 -9.88 3.50
N SER A 518 -4.42 -10.45 3.57
CA SER A 518 -3.23 -9.85 2.96
C SER A 518 -3.30 -9.78 1.43
N GLU A 519 -3.94 -10.74 0.76
CA GLU A 519 -4.19 -10.72 -0.69
C GLU A 519 -5.18 -9.62 -1.09
N ASN A 520 -6.24 -9.43 -0.29
CA ASN A 520 -7.17 -8.32 -0.47
C ASN A 520 -6.43 -7.00 -0.26
N GLU A 521 -5.63 -6.88 0.79
CA GLU A 521 -4.76 -5.71 0.98
C GLU A 521 -3.89 -5.49 -0.25
N ALA A 522 -3.13 -6.47 -0.75
CA ALA A 522 -2.26 -6.31 -1.94
C ALA A 522 -3.00 -5.99 -3.25
N LEU A 523 -4.27 -6.39 -3.38
CA LEU A 523 -5.13 -5.99 -4.50
C LEU A 523 -5.57 -4.52 -4.43
N PHE A 524 -5.65 -3.96 -3.22
CA PHE A 524 -6.21 -2.64 -2.96
C PHE A 524 -5.18 -1.62 -2.41
N THR A 525 -3.93 -2.04 -2.17
CA THR A 525 -2.82 -1.22 -1.63
C THR A 525 -1.73 -0.89 -2.64
N GLY A 526 -1.11 0.28 -2.51
CA GLY A 526 0.16 0.64 -3.17
C GLY A 526 0.09 1.06 -4.65
N PHE A 527 -0.91 0.64 -5.43
CA PHE A 527 -1.02 0.99 -6.85
C PHE A 527 -2.18 1.97 -7.11
N PRO A 528 -2.07 2.87 -8.11
CA PRO A 528 -2.93 4.05 -8.20
C PRO A 528 -4.40 3.64 -8.12
N PRO A 529 -5.25 4.42 -7.43
CA PRO A 529 -6.61 4.01 -7.06
C PRO A 529 -7.50 3.73 -8.27
N MET A 530 -7.01 3.95 -9.49
CA MET A 530 -7.78 4.14 -10.69
C MET A 530 -7.84 2.87 -11.53
N ALA A 531 -8.98 2.18 -11.47
CA ALA A 531 -9.25 0.98 -12.27
C ALA A 531 -9.02 1.19 -13.77
N TRP A 532 -9.10 2.42 -14.30
CA TRP A 532 -8.80 2.74 -15.69
C TRP A 532 -7.29 2.70 -16.01
N MET A 533 -6.41 3.11 -15.09
CA MET A 533 -4.96 2.97 -15.26
C MET A 533 -4.58 1.51 -15.20
N CYS A 534 -5.11 0.76 -14.22
CA CYS A 534 -4.95 -0.70 -14.21
C CYS A 534 -5.50 -1.31 -15.51
N ARG A 535 -6.61 -0.81 -16.09
CA ARG A 535 -7.13 -1.27 -17.40
C ARG A 535 -6.23 -0.87 -18.57
N THR A 536 -5.62 0.31 -18.56
CA THR A 536 -4.74 0.79 -19.63
C THR A 536 -3.40 0.09 -19.59
N VAL A 537 -2.81 -0.04 -18.41
CA VAL A 537 -1.62 -0.85 -18.15
C VAL A 537 -1.91 -2.31 -18.51
N ARG A 538 -3.04 -2.90 -18.06
CA ARG A 538 -3.46 -4.24 -18.49
C ARG A 538 -3.65 -4.37 -19.99
N ARG A 539 -4.26 -3.38 -20.66
CA ARG A 539 -4.40 -3.40 -22.12
C ARG A 539 -3.04 -3.36 -22.82
N LEU A 540 -2.08 -2.61 -22.29
CA LEU A 540 -0.72 -2.57 -22.82
C LEU A 540 0.01 -3.89 -22.57
N GLU A 541 -0.15 -4.47 -21.38
CA GLU A 541 0.34 -5.80 -21.02
C GLU A 541 -0.27 -6.88 -21.93
N ASP A 542 -1.59 -6.89 -22.13
CA ASP A 542 -2.30 -7.86 -23.00
C ASP A 542 -1.91 -7.72 -24.48
N LEU A 543 -1.42 -6.55 -24.88
CA LEU A 543 -0.90 -6.27 -26.22
C LEU A 543 0.58 -6.65 -26.37
N PHE A 544 1.26 -7.07 -25.30
CA PHE A 544 2.65 -7.51 -25.35
C PHE A 544 2.78 -8.79 -26.19
N PRO A 545 3.56 -8.79 -27.28
CA PRO A 545 3.63 -9.94 -28.18
C PRO A 545 4.66 -11.01 -27.78
N GLY A 546 5.55 -10.72 -26.81
CA GLY A 546 6.62 -11.62 -26.36
C GLY A 546 6.21 -12.55 -25.21
N SER A 547 7.15 -13.39 -24.75
CA SER A 547 6.91 -14.28 -23.62
C SER A 547 6.87 -13.53 -22.27
N TRP A 548 6.00 -13.96 -21.35
CA TRP A 548 5.95 -13.40 -20.00
C TRP A 548 7.15 -13.81 -19.14
N SER A 549 7.92 -14.83 -19.56
CA SER A 549 9.13 -15.33 -18.88
C SER A 549 10.48 -14.88 -19.47
N GLU A 550 10.52 -14.19 -20.62
CA GLU A 550 11.78 -13.73 -21.23
C GLU A 550 12.55 -12.79 -20.27
N VAL A 551 13.84 -13.10 -20.00
CA VAL A 551 14.77 -12.30 -19.18
C VAL A 551 15.99 -11.85 -20.00
N ILE A 552 16.81 -10.87 -19.54
CA ILE A 552 18.07 -10.56 -20.27
C ILE A 552 18.99 -11.77 -20.15
N GLY A 553 19.43 -12.29 -21.29
CA GLY A 553 20.57 -13.19 -21.33
C GLY A 553 20.51 -14.36 -22.30
N ASP A 554 19.67 -14.33 -23.34
CA ASP A 554 19.84 -15.18 -24.53
C ASP A 554 20.31 -14.37 -25.74
#